data_AF-A0A2U8E2M9-F1
#
_entry.id   AF-A0A2U8E2M9-F1
#
_cell.length_a   1.000
_cell.length_b   1.000
_cell.length_c   1.000
_cell.angle_alpha   90.00
_cell.angle_beta   90.00
_cell.angle_gamma   90.00
#
_symmetry.space_group_name_H-M   'P 1'
#
loop_
_entity.id
_entity.type
_entity.pdbx_description
1 polymer ?
#
loop_
_entity_poly.entity_id
_entity_poly.type
_entity_poly.pdbx_seq_one_letter_code
_entity_poly.pdbx_strand_id
1 'polypeptide(L)'
;MILADDARFDEFGYAGNKIIQTPNIDKLAARGVVFNNAYVTTAICVVSRASIFTGQHARAHGIWNFSDPVGHERWQRTYPHLLRASGYYTGMIGKFGIGRKPEHLPSDDFDFWRSRPGNLSYFDKSSPEHLTKRIGDQALEFLSTAPANKPWCLNIGFKAPTRKTRRRGNSRPTPATRNSTRTPPSRRPRPPRTRRSKNCPSRCNAPRAANAGSCVSPPTKWRWKQRATFTAWSPAWIGKWGESSMNSKNAACWKTH
;
A
#
# COMPACT_ATOMS: atom_id res chain seq x y z
N MET A 1 -6.62 0.40 8.97
CA MET A 1 -5.98 -0.28 7.83
C MET A 1 -4.76 -1.07 8.30
N ILE A 2 -4.66 -2.35 7.92
CA ILE A 2 -3.49 -3.19 8.19
C ILE A 2 -2.74 -3.41 6.88
N LEU A 3 -1.45 -3.09 6.84
CA LEU A 3 -0.58 -3.27 5.68
C LEU A 3 0.62 -4.14 6.06
N ALA A 4 0.77 -5.28 5.39
CA ALA A 4 2.01 -6.06 5.38
C ALA A 4 2.94 -5.58 4.25
N ASP A 5 4.25 -5.74 4.44
CA ASP A 5 5.27 -5.24 3.52
C ASP A 5 5.96 -6.40 2.82
N ASP A 6 5.91 -6.42 1.49
CA ASP A 6 6.31 -7.52 0.60
C ASP A 6 5.47 -8.82 0.73
N ALA A 7 4.28 -8.76 1.35
CA ALA A 7 3.38 -9.92 1.39
C ALA A 7 2.83 -10.22 -0.02
N ARG A 8 2.92 -11.48 -0.44
CA ARG A 8 2.38 -11.93 -1.73
C ARG A 8 0.94 -12.41 -1.58
N PHE A 9 0.18 -12.36 -2.68
CA PHE A 9 -1.22 -12.79 -2.68
C PHE A 9 -1.39 -14.29 -2.38
N ASP A 10 -0.39 -15.11 -2.68
CA ASP A 10 -0.37 -16.57 -2.53
C ASP A 10 0.23 -17.06 -1.19
N GLU A 11 0.54 -16.16 -0.26
CA GLU A 11 1.13 -16.49 1.05
C GLU A 11 0.11 -16.86 2.13
N PHE A 12 -1.20 -16.77 1.82
CA PHE A 12 -2.27 -16.95 2.79
C PHE A 12 -3.02 -18.27 2.59
N GLY A 13 -3.47 -18.86 3.69
CA GLY A 13 -4.27 -20.10 3.68
C GLY A 13 -5.55 -19.97 2.88
N TYR A 14 -6.28 -18.86 3.04
CA TYR A 14 -7.50 -18.59 2.24
C TYR A 14 -7.22 -18.48 0.73
N ALA A 15 -5.99 -18.15 0.33
CA ALA A 15 -5.56 -18.10 -1.06
C ALA A 15 -5.07 -19.46 -1.60
N GLY A 16 -5.24 -20.54 -0.83
CA GLY A 16 -4.87 -21.90 -1.22
C GLY A 16 -3.46 -22.33 -0.81
N ASN A 17 -2.75 -21.53 0.00
CA ASN A 17 -1.43 -21.93 0.50
C ASN A 17 -1.55 -23.08 1.51
N LYS A 18 -0.88 -24.20 1.23
CA LYS A 18 -0.89 -25.41 2.09
C LYS A 18 0.26 -25.46 3.09
N ILE A 19 1.26 -24.59 2.95
CA ILE A 19 2.49 -24.59 3.75
C ILE A 19 2.40 -23.52 4.85
N ILE A 20 2.05 -22.30 4.48
CA ILE A 20 1.95 -21.16 5.41
C ILE A 20 0.55 -21.17 6.03
N GLN A 21 0.52 -21.29 7.36
CA GLN A 21 -0.74 -21.30 8.11
C GLN A 21 -1.08 -19.89 8.59
N THR A 22 -2.23 -19.35 8.17
CA THR A 22 -2.68 -18.00 8.53
C THR A 22 -4.08 -18.00 9.15
N PRO A 23 -4.35 -18.79 10.21
CA PRO A 23 -5.71 -19.07 10.68
C PRO A 23 -6.51 -17.81 11.07
N ASN A 24 -5.85 -16.77 11.59
CA ASN A 24 -6.53 -15.52 11.94
C ASN A 24 -6.92 -14.68 10.72
N ILE A 25 -6.08 -14.69 9.67
CA ILE A 25 -6.39 -14.02 8.40
C ILE A 25 -7.47 -14.79 7.65
N ASP A 26 -7.41 -16.13 7.68
CA ASP A 26 -8.41 -16.98 7.04
C ASP A 26 -9.79 -16.81 7.70
N LYS A 27 -9.84 -16.69 9.03
CA LYS A 27 -11.06 -16.32 9.77
C LYS A 27 -11.57 -14.91 9.44
N LEU A 28 -10.69 -13.97 9.09
CA LEU A 28 -11.09 -12.64 8.65
C LEU A 28 -11.68 -12.70 7.23
N ALA A 29 -11.01 -13.42 6.32
CA ALA A 29 -11.47 -13.64 4.96
C ALA A 29 -12.85 -14.34 4.93
N ALA A 30 -13.06 -15.36 5.76
CA ALA A 30 -14.31 -16.09 5.85
C ALA A 30 -15.50 -15.26 6.38
N ARG A 31 -15.23 -14.18 7.12
CA ARG A 31 -16.27 -13.29 7.69
C ARG A 31 -16.40 -11.96 6.94
N GLY A 32 -15.62 -11.77 5.88
CA GLY A 32 -15.53 -10.51 5.15
C GLY A 32 -15.64 -10.70 3.65
N VAL A 33 -15.07 -9.74 2.92
CA VAL A 33 -15.01 -9.76 1.45
C VAL A 33 -13.57 -9.91 1.01
N VAL A 34 -13.30 -10.88 0.14
CA VAL A 34 -11.99 -11.09 -0.47
C VAL A 34 -12.00 -10.53 -1.88
N PHE A 35 -11.03 -9.66 -2.17
CA PHE A 35 -10.82 -9.13 -3.51
C PHE A 35 -9.79 -9.98 -4.26
N ASN A 36 -10.25 -10.85 -5.14
CA ASN A 36 -9.35 -11.72 -5.94
C ASN A 36 -8.53 -10.93 -6.98
N ASN A 37 -8.98 -9.72 -7.33
CA ASN A 37 -8.36 -8.85 -8.33
C ASN A 37 -8.05 -7.47 -7.72
N ALA A 38 -7.18 -7.44 -6.71
CA ALA A 38 -6.67 -6.22 -6.11
C ALA A 38 -5.20 -6.00 -6.49
N TYR A 39 -4.89 -4.88 -7.14
CA TYR A 39 -3.55 -4.59 -7.66
C TYR A 39 -2.98 -3.31 -7.05
N VAL A 40 -1.66 -3.33 -6.79
CA VAL A 40 -0.92 -2.11 -6.49
C VAL A 40 -0.65 -1.35 -7.78
N THR A 41 -0.66 -0.01 -7.70
CA THR A 41 -0.33 0.87 -8.83
C THR A 41 1.16 0.76 -9.20
N THR A 42 2.01 0.42 -8.25
CA THR A 42 3.46 0.28 -8.43
C THR A 42 4.02 -0.71 -7.41
N ALA A 43 4.87 -1.64 -7.87
CA ALA A 43 5.51 -2.67 -7.03
C ALA A 43 6.73 -2.13 -6.24
N ILE A 44 6.59 -0.95 -5.64
CA ILE A 44 7.62 -0.31 -4.79
C ILE A 44 6.92 0.26 -3.56
N CYS A 45 7.39 -0.08 -2.35
CA CYS A 45 6.67 0.23 -1.11
C CYS A 45 6.41 1.74 -0.88
N VAL A 46 7.37 2.63 -1.19
CA VAL A 46 7.18 4.08 -1.03
C VAL A 46 6.10 4.63 -1.97
N VAL A 47 6.13 4.22 -3.23
CA VAL A 47 5.18 4.68 -4.26
C VAL A 47 3.78 4.12 -3.99
N SER A 48 3.70 2.82 -3.65
CA SER A 48 2.44 2.17 -3.32
C SER A 48 1.77 2.79 -2.09
N ARG A 49 2.53 3.06 -1.02
CA ARG A 49 1.99 3.72 0.19
C ARG A 49 1.57 5.17 -0.09
N ALA A 50 2.33 5.89 -0.91
CA ALA A 50 1.93 7.22 -1.37
C ALA A 50 0.60 7.17 -2.12
N SER A 51 0.42 6.20 -3.03
CA SER A 51 -0.83 5.99 -3.74
C SER A 51 -1.99 5.66 -2.78
N ILE A 52 -1.76 4.83 -1.75
CA ILE A 52 -2.76 4.51 -0.73
C ILE A 52 -3.20 5.75 0.06
N PHE A 53 -2.26 6.57 0.55
CA PHE A 53 -2.62 7.74 1.35
C PHE A 53 -3.26 8.86 0.54
N THR A 54 -2.78 9.09 -0.68
CA THR A 54 -3.26 10.18 -1.55
C THR A 54 -4.48 9.78 -2.38
N GLY A 55 -4.75 8.49 -2.57
CA GLY A 55 -5.75 8.01 -3.53
C GLY A 55 -5.38 8.28 -4.98
N GLN A 56 -4.10 8.55 -5.28
CA GLN A 56 -3.64 8.97 -6.60
C GLN A 56 -2.62 7.99 -7.19
N HIS A 57 -2.48 7.96 -8.51
CA HIS A 57 -1.38 7.26 -9.17
C HIS A 57 -0.04 8.00 -9.00
N ALA A 58 1.07 7.27 -9.14
CA ALA A 58 2.44 7.79 -9.05
C ALA A 58 2.68 9.07 -9.88
N ARG A 59 2.13 9.11 -11.08
CA ARG A 59 2.22 10.29 -11.97
C ARG A 59 1.59 11.57 -11.40
N ALA A 60 0.60 11.44 -10.52
CA ALA A 60 -0.14 12.57 -9.96
C ALA A 60 0.47 13.02 -8.63
N HIS A 61 0.80 12.09 -7.73
CA HIS A 61 1.41 12.45 -6.45
C HIS A 61 2.92 12.75 -6.55
N GLY A 62 3.60 12.27 -7.60
CA GLY A 62 5.00 12.63 -7.92
C GLY A 62 6.07 12.08 -6.97
N ILE A 63 5.74 11.06 -6.16
CA ILE A 63 6.65 10.45 -5.19
C ILE A 63 7.22 9.19 -5.83
N TRP A 64 8.52 9.20 -6.12
CA TRP A 64 9.18 8.12 -6.85
C TRP A 64 10.31 7.47 -6.06
N ASN A 65 10.93 8.21 -5.14
CA ASN A 65 12.09 7.77 -4.38
C ASN A 65 11.80 7.66 -2.89
N PHE A 66 12.61 6.85 -2.20
CA PHE A 66 12.51 6.65 -0.76
C PHE A 66 12.77 7.92 0.07
N SER A 67 13.49 8.89 -0.48
CA SER A 67 13.80 10.14 0.20
C SER A 67 12.73 11.22 -0.01
N ASP A 68 11.85 11.04 -1.00
CA ASP A 68 10.82 12.02 -1.33
C ASP A 68 9.81 12.12 -0.17
N PRO A 69 9.62 13.30 0.44
CA PRO A 69 8.56 13.50 1.42
C PRO A 69 7.19 13.56 0.73
N VAL A 70 6.11 13.34 1.49
CA VAL A 70 4.75 13.62 0.98
C VAL A 70 4.62 15.11 0.67
N GLY A 71 5.19 15.97 1.51
CA GLY A 71 5.06 17.43 1.42
C GLY A 71 3.76 17.92 2.06
N HIS A 72 3.81 19.08 2.71
CA HIS A 72 2.72 19.60 3.54
C HIS A 72 1.41 19.75 2.76
N GLU A 73 1.43 20.43 1.60
CA GLU A 73 0.24 20.67 0.79
C GLU A 73 -0.44 19.36 0.33
N ARG A 74 0.36 18.35 -0.06
CA ARG A 74 -0.21 17.06 -0.49
C ARG A 74 -0.74 16.28 0.70
N TRP A 75 -0.05 16.35 1.84
CA TRP A 75 -0.47 15.66 3.06
C TRP A 75 -1.86 16.10 3.51
N GLN A 76 -2.18 17.39 3.42
CA GLN A 76 -3.52 17.91 3.73
C GLN A 76 -4.66 17.26 2.91
N ARG A 77 -4.35 16.71 1.74
CA ARG A 77 -5.30 16.03 0.86
C ARG A 77 -5.29 14.50 1.02
N THR A 78 -4.50 13.95 1.93
CA THR A 78 -4.47 12.50 2.19
C THR A 78 -5.63 12.08 3.06
N TYR A 79 -6.12 10.84 2.88
CA TYR A 79 -7.25 10.38 3.66
C TYR A 79 -7.01 10.39 5.19
N PRO A 80 -5.80 10.10 5.74
CA PRO A 80 -5.61 10.17 7.19
C PRO A 80 -5.80 11.59 7.73
N HIS A 81 -5.28 12.60 7.00
CA HIS A 81 -5.45 13.99 7.38
C HIS A 81 -6.92 14.43 7.25
N LEU A 82 -7.59 14.07 6.15
CA LEU A 82 -9.00 14.41 5.94
C LEU A 82 -9.92 13.76 6.98
N LEU A 83 -9.64 12.52 7.40
CA LEU A 83 -10.39 11.86 8.48
C LEU A 83 -10.18 12.57 9.82
N ARG A 84 -8.93 12.94 10.15
CA ARG A 84 -8.62 13.74 11.34
C ARG A 84 -9.39 15.06 11.35
N ALA A 85 -9.33 15.80 10.23
CA ALA A 85 -10.04 17.07 10.07
C ALA A 85 -11.56 16.90 10.19
N SER A 86 -12.10 15.71 9.88
CA SER A 86 -13.52 15.36 10.01
C SER A 86 -13.89 14.85 11.42
N GLY A 87 -12.99 14.91 12.39
CA GLY A 87 -13.24 14.56 13.79
C GLY A 87 -12.88 13.13 14.19
N TYR A 88 -12.26 12.34 13.31
CA TYR A 88 -11.77 11.00 13.68
C TYR A 88 -10.53 11.09 14.56
N TYR A 89 -10.43 10.18 15.52
CA TYR A 89 -9.18 9.91 16.24
C TYR A 89 -8.26 9.08 15.34
N THR A 90 -7.09 9.61 14.98
CA THR A 90 -6.21 8.98 13.99
C THR A 90 -4.93 8.44 14.61
N GLY A 91 -4.56 7.22 14.20
CA GLY A 91 -3.34 6.57 14.66
C GLY A 91 -2.47 6.03 13.53
N MET A 92 -1.15 6.01 13.76
CA MET A 92 -0.16 5.40 12.86
C MET A 92 0.88 4.61 13.65
N ILE A 93 1.01 3.32 13.36
CA ILE A 93 1.91 2.38 14.02
C ILE A 93 2.79 1.68 12.97
N GLY A 94 4.06 1.48 13.29
CA GLY A 94 4.98 0.71 12.46
C GLY A 94 5.55 1.53 11.30
N LYS A 95 5.60 0.97 10.09
CA LYS A 95 6.29 1.58 8.94
C LYS A 95 5.38 2.56 8.21
N PHE A 96 5.70 3.86 8.27
CA PHE A 96 5.06 4.88 7.42
C PHE A 96 5.49 4.73 5.95
N GLY A 97 6.79 4.56 5.72
CA GLY A 97 7.33 4.11 4.43
C GLY A 97 7.44 5.18 3.35
N ILE A 98 7.17 6.45 3.65
CA ILE A 98 7.39 7.60 2.76
C ILE A 98 8.29 8.60 3.47
N GLY A 99 9.34 9.07 2.79
CA GLY A 99 10.39 9.85 3.41
C GLY A 99 11.35 9.03 4.29
N ARG A 100 12.57 9.56 4.45
CA ARG A 100 13.67 8.90 5.17
C ARG A 100 14.14 9.61 6.41
N LYS A 101 13.69 10.84 6.61
CA LYS A 101 14.10 11.68 7.73
C LYS A 101 12.91 11.94 8.66
N PRO A 102 13.14 12.15 9.96
CA PRO A 102 12.07 12.49 10.91
C PRO A 102 11.21 13.66 10.45
N GLU A 103 11.81 14.72 9.91
CA GLU A 103 11.10 15.92 9.42
C GLU A 103 10.23 15.68 8.18
N HIS A 104 10.33 14.51 7.54
CA HIS A 104 9.45 14.13 6.43
C HIS A 104 8.17 13.43 6.91
N LEU A 105 8.09 13.08 8.19
CA LEU A 105 6.98 12.33 8.75
C LEU A 105 5.91 13.29 9.31
N PRO A 106 4.63 13.03 9.05
CA PRO A 106 3.55 13.84 9.57
C PRO A 106 3.17 13.38 10.99
N SER A 107 4.14 13.28 11.91
CA SER A 107 3.90 12.75 13.26
C SER A 107 2.85 13.54 14.03
N ASP A 108 2.85 14.86 13.85
CA ASP A 108 2.00 15.79 14.59
C ASP A 108 0.57 15.83 14.04
N ASP A 109 0.34 15.23 12.87
CA ASP A 109 -0.97 15.09 12.23
C ASP A 109 -1.67 13.77 12.59
N PHE A 110 -1.19 13.05 13.61
CA PHE A 110 -1.85 11.89 14.20
C PHE A 110 -2.01 12.08 15.71
N ASP A 111 -3.16 11.67 16.26
CA ASP A 111 -3.34 11.67 17.72
C ASP A 111 -2.49 10.61 18.40
N PHE A 112 -2.22 9.51 17.70
CA PHE A 112 -1.42 8.40 18.21
C PHE A 112 -0.33 8.01 17.21
N TRP A 113 0.93 8.25 17.59
CA TRP A 113 2.09 7.96 16.73
C TRP A 113 3.06 6.98 17.38
N ARG A 114 3.21 5.81 16.75
CA ARG A 114 4.24 4.79 17.05
C ARG A 114 4.92 4.35 15.75
N SER A 115 5.24 5.32 14.90
CA SER A 115 5.93 5.10 13.62
C SER A 115 7.33 5.73 13.61
N ARG A 116 8.18 5.28 12.68
CA ARG A 116 9.58 5.70 12.54
C ARG A 116 9.95 5.85 11.06
N PRO A 117 10.92 6.72 10.73
CA PRO A 117 11.30 6.96 9.35
C PRO A 117 12.07 5.76 8.76
N GLY A 118 12.03 5.65 7.43
CA GLY A 118 12.85 4.69 6.70
C GLY A 118 12.44 3.22 6.91
N ASN A 119 13.44 2.33 6.85
CA ASN A 119 13.20 0.89 6.97
C ASN A 119 13.39 0.46 8.43
N LEU A 120 12.37 -0.19 8.99
CA LEU A 120 12.43 -0.64 10.38
C LEU A 120 13.38 -1.83 10.56
N SER A 121 13.93 -2.00 11.76
CA SER A 121 14.63 -3.20 12.17
C SER A 121 13.66 -4.18 12.84
N TYR A 122 13.83 -5.48 12.61
CA TYR A 122 13.03 -6.51 13.27
C TYR A 122 13.30 -6.61 14.77
N PHE A 123 14.51 -6.25 15.19
CA PHE A 123 14.92 -6.25 16.59
C PHE A 123 15.54 -4.90 16.91
N ASP A 124 15.16 -4.34 18.04
CA ASP A 124 15.79 -3.15 18.57
C ASP A 124 17.07 -3.56 19.30
N LYS A 125 18.05 -2.66 19.43
CA LYS A 125 19.26 -2.97 20.20
C LYS A 125 18.96 -3.12 21.70
N SER A 126 17.91 -2.45 22.17
CA SER A 126 17.51 -2.39 23.58
C SER A 126 16.48 -3.44 23.99
N SER A 127 15.96 -4.25 23.06
CA SER A 127 14.90 -5.21 23.38
C SER A 127 14.99 -6.44 22.49
N PRO A 128 14.92 -7.66 23.07
CA PRO A 128 14.89 -8.90 22.30
C PRO A 128 13.55 -9.12 21.59
N GLU A 129 12.54 -8.30 21.85
CA GLU A 129 11.20 -8.46 21.29
C GLU A 129 11.18 -8.16 19.79
N HIS A 130 10.57 -9.08 19.03
CA HIS A 130 10.36 -8.94 17.60
C HIS A 130 9.38 -7.81 17.28
N LEU A 131 9.72 -6.98 16.30
CA LEU A 131 8.94 -5.81 15.88
C LEU A 131 7.45 -6.10 15.63
N THR A 132 7.13 -7.25 15.02
CA THR A 132 5.72 -7.64 14.78
C THR A 132 4.92 -7.76 16.06
N LYS A 133 5.50 -8.33 17.13
CA LYS A 133 4.84 -8.42 18.44
C LYS A 133 4.64 -7.02 19.02
N ARG A 134 5.69 -6.19 19.01
CA ARG A 134 5.63 -4.81 19.49
C ARG A 134 4.56 -3.98 18.79
N ILE A 135 4.44 -4.10 17.47
CA ILE A 135 3.38 -3.42 16.69
C ILE A 135 2.00 -3.92 17.12
N GLY A 136 1.85 -5.21 17.41
CA GLY A 136 0.62 -5.77 17.98
C GLY A 136 0.27 -5.18 19.34
N ASP A 137 1.23 -5.11 20.25
CA ASP A 137 1.04 -4.53 21.59
C ASP A 137 0.71 -3.03 21.51
N GLN A 138 1.36 -2.29 20.60
CA GLN A 138 1.04 -0.89 20.32
C GLN A 138 -0.37 -0.70 19.74
N ALA A 139 -0.85 -1.68 18.96
CA ALA A 139 -2.23 -1.65 18.48
C ALA A 139 -3.23 -1.86 19.63
N LEU A 140 -2.90 -2.72 20.60
CA LEU A 140 -3.70 -2.88 21.82
C LEU A 140 -3.67 -1.60 22.67
N GLU A 141 -2.51 -0.94 22.79
CA GLU A 141 -2.37 0.38 23.45
C GLU A 141 -3.27 1.43 22.79
N PHE A 142 -3.29 1.49 21.46
CA PHE A 142 -4.22 2.39 20.75
C PHE A 142 -5.68 2.09 21.09
N LEU A 143 -6.08 0.81 21.05
CA LEU A 143 -7.47 0.42 21.30
C LEU A 143 -7.91 0.68 22.74
N SER A 144 -7.00 0.60 23.72
CA SER A 144 -7.33 0.89 25.13
C SER A 144 -7.35 2.39 25.44
N THR A 145 -6.64 3.21 24.67
CA THR A 145 -6.52 4.66 24.89
C THR A 145 -7.37 5.51 23.96
N ALA A 146 -7.90 4.93 22.88
CA ALA A 146 -8.76 5.63 21.94
C ALA A 146 -10.02 6.17 22.64
N PRO A 147 -10.40 7.45 22.43
CA PRO A 147 -11.59 8.03 23.04
C PRO A 147 -12.87 7.28 22.62
N ALA A 148 -13.67 6.83 23.59
CA ALA A 148 -14.91 6.10 23.32
C ALA A 148 -15.98 6.93 22.58
N ASN A 149 -15.88 8.27 22.65
CA ASN A 149 -16.83 9.20 22.04
C ASN A 149 -16.41 9.68 20.64
N LYS A 150 -15.36 9.11 20.03
CA LYS A 150 -14.91 9.46 18.69
C LYS A 150 -14.78 8.21 17.82
N PRO A 151 -15.18 8.27 16.53
CA PRO A 151 -14.76 7.24 15.60
C PRO A 151 -13.25 7.32 15.39
N TRP A 152 -12.61 6.20 15.08
CA TRP A 152 -11.16 6.15 14.93
C TRP A 152 -10.70 5.51 13.63
N CYS A 153 -9.51 5.89 13.17
CA CYS A 153 -8.83 5.30 12.04
C CYS A 153 -7.39 4.97 12.43
N LEU A 154 -7.07 3.68 12.54
CA LEU A 154 -5.72 3.21 12.86
C LEU A 154 -5.03 2.64 11.63
N ASN A 155 -3.85 3.17 11.31
CA ASN A 155 -2.97 2.67 10.26
C ASN A 155 -1.84 1.84 10.87
N ILE A 156 -1.77 0.56 10.50
CA ILE A 156 -0.75 -0.37 10.99
C ILE A 156 0.11 -0.82 9.81
N GLY A 157 1.38 -0.40 9.79
CA GLY A 157 2.36 -0.80 8.80
C GLY A 157 3.32 -1.85 9.34
N PHE A 158 3.06 -3.13 9.08
CA PHE A 158 4.03 -4.18 9.40
C PHE A 158 5.24 -4.11 8.47
N LYS A 159 6.41 -4.44 9.01
CA LYS A 159 7.62 -4.70 8.22
C LYS A 159 7.62 -6.12 7.65
N ALA A 160 7.11 -7.10 8.39
CA ALA A 160 7.06 -8.47 7.92
C ALA A 160 6.12 -8.60 6.70
N PRO A 161 6.42 -9.49 5.73
CA PRO A 161 7.57 -10.40 5.64
C PRO A 161 8.85 -9.83 4.98
N THR A 162 8.93 -8.53 4.69
CA THR A 162 10.06 -7.89 3.97
C THR A 162 11.44 -8.37 4.41
N ARG A 163 12.30 -8.65 3.44
CA ARG A 163 13.66 -9.15 3.70
C ARG A 163 14.43 -8.23 4.66
N LYS A 164 15.21 -8.84 5.57
CA LYS A 164 16.25 -8.11 6.32
C LYS A 164 17.18 -7.41 5.33
N THR A 165 17.36 -6.10 5.48
CA THR A 165 18.36 -5.37 4.69
C THR A 165 19.74 -5.92 5.05
N ARG A 166 20.32 -6.73 4.15
CA ARG A 166 21.71 -7.16 4.30
C ARG A 166 22.57 -5.90 4.18
N ARG A 167 23.29 -5.50 5.24
CA ARG A 167 24.40 -4.54 5.07
C ARG A 167 25.29 -5.17 4.00
N ARG A 168 25.57 -4.44 2.92
CA ARG A 168 26.71 -4.78 2.06
C ARG A 168 27.95 -4.58 2.92
N GLY A 169 28.34 -5.62 3.66
CA GLY A 169 29.69 -5.69 4.18
C GLY A 169 30.63 -5.81 2.98
N ASN A 170 31.81 -5.20 3.08
CA ASN A 170 32.91 -5.36 2.13
C ASN A 170 33.50 -6.79 2.12
N SER A 171 32.76 -7.81 2.56
CA SER A 171 33.16 -9.18 2.34
C SER A 171 32.94 -9.53 0.86
N ARG A 172 34.01 -9.40 0.08
CA ARG A 172 34.19 -10.26 -1.10
C ARG A 172 33.85 -11.68 -0.66
N PRO A 173 33.01 -12.42 -1.39
CA PRO A 173 32.84 -13.82 -1.08
C PRO A 173 34.23 -14.46 -1.18
N THR A 174 34.72 -15.03 -0.08
CA THR A 174 35.82 -15.98 -0.13
C THR A 174 35.42 -17.05 -1.14
N PRO A 175 36.29 -17.40 -2.12
CA PRO A 175 35.95 -18.46 -3.05
C PRO A 175 35.76 -19.73 -2.22
N ALA A 176 34.51 -20.20 -2.13
CA ALA A 176 34.26 -21.56 -1.69
C ALA A 176 35.07 -22.46 -2.61
N THR A 177 35.91 -23.30 -2.01
CA THR A 177 36.68 -24.37 -2.64
C THR A 177 35.76 -25.16 -3.57
N ARG A 178 35.87 -24.86 -4.86
CA ARG A 178 35.07 -25.50 -5.91
C ARG A 178 35.72 -26.83 -6.26
N ASN A 179 35.60 -27.82 -5.37
CA ASN A 179 35.78 -29.21 -5.74
C ASN A 179 34.50 -29.68 -6.44
N SER A 180 34.47 -29.49 -7.76
CA SER A 180 33.56 -30.17 -8.66
C SER A 180 34.22 -30.18 -10.03
N THR A 181 34.73 -31.35 -10.39
CA THR A 181 34.91 -31.80 -11.77
C THR A 181 33.65 -31.50 -12.56
N ARG A 182 33.63 -30.33 -13.22
CA ARG A 182 32.59 -29.96 -14.16
C ARG A 182 33.25 -29.72 -15.50
N THR A 183 33.14 -30.72 -16.36
CA THR A 183 33.49 -30.66 -17.77
C THR A 183 32.90 -29.37 -18.37
N PRO A 184 33.70 -28.54 -19.06
CA PRO A 184 33.20 -27.30 -19.62
C PRO A 184 32.11 -27.59 -20.67
N PRO A 185 31.01 -26.85 -20.70
CA PRO A 185 30.02 -27.02 -21.76
C PRO A 185 30.64 -26.60 -23.10
N SER A 186 30.39 -27.40 -24.14
CA SER A 186 30.83 -27.11 -25.50
C SER A 186 30.32 -25.73 -25.94
N ARG A 187 31.23 -24.91 -26.49
CA ARG A 187 30.89 -23.61 -27.06
C ARG A 187 29.95 -23.85 -28.24
N ARG A 188 28.68 -23.46 -28.11
CA ARG A 188 27.79 -23.35 -29.28
C ARG A 188 28.37 -22.30 -30.23
N PRO A 189 28.40 -22.53 -31.55
CA PRO A 189 28.84 -21.52 -32.51
C PRO A 189 27.95 -20.28 -32.42
N ARG A 190 28.56 -19.09 -32.49
CA ARG A 190 27.82 -17.83 -32.63
C ARG A 190 27.08 -17.84 -33.97
N PRO A 191 25.80 -17.42 -34.02
CA PRO A 191 25.13 -17.21 -35.29
C PRO A 191 25.84 -16.09 -36.08
N PRO A 192 25.87 -16.16 -37.43
CA PRO A 192 26.54 -15.15 -38.25
C PRO A 192 25.86 -13.79 -38.06
N ARG A 193 26.69 -12.73 -37.96
CA ARG A 193 26.21 -11.34 -37.97
C ARG A 193 25.45 -11.09 -39.26
N THR A 194 24.15 -10.88 -39.18
CA THR A 194 23.38 -10.36 -40.31
C THR A 194 23.89 -8.96 -40.63
N ARG A 195 24.36 -8.81 -41.87
CA ARG A 195 24.81 -7.55 -42.46
C ARG A 195 23.62 -6.59 -42.44
N ARG A 196 23.75 -5.43 -41.78
CA ARG A 196 22.79 -4.33 -41.88
C ARG A 196 22.45 -4.12 -43.36
N SER A 197 21.18 -4.27 -43.73
CA SER A 197 20.74 -3.91 -45.07
C SER A 197 20.94 -2.40 -45.25
N LYS A 198 21.58 -2.03 -46.36
CA LYS A 198 21.82 -0.65 -46.76
C LYS A 198 20.56 -0.04 -47.37
N ASN A 199 19.45 0.01 -46.62
CA ASN A 199 18.26 0.77 -47.02
C ASN A 199 17.59 1.32 -45.76
N CYS A 200 18.14 2.44 -45.26
CA CYS A 200 17.48 3.32 -44.31
C CYS A 200 17.40 4.69 -45.00
N PRO A 201 16.21 5.19 -45.38
CA PRO A 201 16.10 6.52 -45.97
C PRO A 201 16.56 7.57 -44.95
N SER A 202 17.53 8.36 -45.38
CA SER A 202 18.13 9.46 -44.64
C SER A 202 17.14 10.58 -44.32
N ARG A 203 17.25 11.13 -43.10
CA ARG A 203 16.97 12.53 -42.70
C ARG A 203 15.83 13.26 -43.44
N CYS A 204 14.69 13.40 -42.77
CA CYS A 204 13.78 14.51 -43.04
C CYS A 204 14.14 15.69 -42.11
N ASN A 205 14.85 16.68 -42.67
CA ASN A 205 14.83 18.06 -42.16
C ASN A 205 13.50 18.68 -42.60
N ALA A 206 12.72 19.24 -41.66
CA ALA A 206 11.59 20.10 -41.98
C ALA A 206 11.82 21.50 -41.37
N PRO A 207 11.63 22.59 -42.13
CA PRO A 207 11.89 23.95 -41.65
C PRO A 207 10.74 24.50 -40.79
N ARG A 208 11.08 25.41 -39.86
CA ARG A 208 10.13 26.26 -39.14
C ARG A 208 9.42 27.19 -40.13
N ALA A 209 8.08 27.21 -40.09
CA ALA A 209 7.28 28.30 -40.65
C ALA A 209 6.16 28.67 -39.67
N ALA A 210 6.00 29.97 -39.48
CA ALA A 210 5.01 30.63 -38.64
C ALA A 210 3.72 30.92 -39.42
N ASN A 211 2.67 31.23 -38.65
CA ASN A 211 1.42 31.91 -38.99
C ASN A 211 0.23 31.12 -39.60
N ALA A 212 -0.80 31.03 -38.75
CA ALA A 212 -2.21 31.39 -38.95
C ALA A 212 -2.96 30.89 -40.20
N GLY A 213 -4.05 30.16 -39.96
CA GLY A 213 -5.11 29.93 -40.94
C GLY A 213 -5.96 28.71 -40.62
N SER A 214 -7.18 28.95 -40.18
CA SER A 214 -8.29 28.03 -39.93
C SER A 214 -8.33 26.76 -40.79
N CYS A 215 -8.59 25.59 -40.19
CA CYS A 215 -9.23 24.48 -40.89
C CYS A 215 -10.11 23.64 -39.96
N VAL A 216 -11.34 23.47 -40.44
CA VAL A 216 -12.51 22.78 -39.91
C VAL A 216 -12.25 21.28 -39.70
N SER A 217 -12.83 20.71 -38.65
CA SER A 217 -12.80 19.26 -38.37
C SER A 217 -13.77 18.46 -39.24
N PRO A 218 -13.42 17.20 -39.59
CA PRO A 218 -14.41 16.14 -39.81
C PRO A 218 -14.26 14.99 -38.79
N PRO A 219 -15.29 14.13 -38.67
CA PRO A 219 -15.64 13.50 -37.40
C PRO A 219 -15.07 12.08 -37.25
N THR A 220 -14.71 11.70 -36.03
CA THR A 220 -14.60 10.28 -35.65
C THR A 220 -15.31 10.03 -34.33
N LYS A 221 -16.44 9.33 -34.46
CA LYS A 221 -17.25 8.79 -33.38
C LYS A 221 -16.44 7.69 -32.66
N TRP A 222 -16.06 7.93 -31.41
CA TRP A 222 -15.82 6.87 -30.43
C TRP A 222 -16.70 7.16 -29.20
N ARG A 223 -17.92 6.64 -29.23
CA ARG A 223 -18.86 6.69 -28.09
C ARG A 223 -18.41 5.66 -27.06
N TRP A 224 -17.76 6.11 -25.99
CA TRP A 224 -17.81 5.40 -24.72
C TRP A 224 -19.13 5.75 -24.02
N LYS A 225 -20.08 4.81 -23.98
CA LYS A 225 -21.26 4.92 -23.12
C LYS A 225 -20.79 4.76 -21.67
N GLN A 226 -20.45 5.86 -21.00
CA GLN A 226 -20.56 5.92 -19.54
C GLN A 226 -22.02 6.26 -19.20
N ARG A 227 -22.80 5.23 -18.87
CA ARG A 227 -24.06 5.40 -18.13
C ARG A 227 -23.75 5.03 -16.69
N ALA A 228 -23.39 6.02 -15.89
CA ALA A 228 -23.55 5.99 -14.46
C ALA A 228 -24.37 7.23 -14.11
N THR A 229 -25.69 7.10 -14.27
CA THR A 229 -26.64 8.03 -13.65
C THR A 229 -26.51 7.84 -12.14
N PHE A 230 -25.82 8.77 -11.48
CA PHE A 230 -25.97 8.97 -10.04
C PHE A 230 -27.35 9.59 -9.82
N THR A 231 -28.34 8.73 -9.58
CA THR A 231 -29.61 9.17 -9.00
C THR A 231 -29.39 9.40 -7.52
N ALA A 232 -29.63 10.64 -7.08
CA ALA A 232 -29.62 11.04 -5.68
C ALA A 232 -30.52 10.09 -4.85
N TRP A 233 -29.97 9.52 -3.78
CA TRP A 233 -30.77 8.81 -2.78
C TRP A 233 -31.33 9.82 -1.77
N SER A 234 -32.67 9.86 -1.68
CA SER A 234 -33.40 10.47 -0.57
C SER A 234 -33.18 9.71 0.73
N PRO A 235 -33.31 10.36 1.91
CA PRO A 235 -33.10 9.74 3.20
C PRO A 235 -34.36 9.01 3.65
N ALA A 236 -34.42 7.69 3.43
CA ALA A 236 -35.53 6.87 3.94
C ALA A 236 -35.11 5.41 4.14
N TRP A 237 -34.09 5.14 4.95
CA TRP A 237 -33.85 3.80 5.54
C TRP A 237 -33.18 3.95 6.91
N ILE A 238 -33.92 4.52 7.86
CA ILE A 238 -33.70 4.29 9.30
C ILE A 238 -35.00 3.66 9.80
N GLY A 239 -34.95 2.37 10.10
CA GLY A 239 -36.08 1.65 10.66
C GLY A 239 -35.97 0.15 10.42
N LYS A 240 -36.03 -0.61 11.52
CA LYS A 240 -36.05 -2.08 11.61
C LYS A 240 -34.70 -2.79 11.52
N TRP A 241 -33.98 -2.78 12.63
CA TRP A 241 -33.42 -4.02 13.17
C TRP A 241 -33.95 -4.20 14.59
N GLY A 242 -34.99 -5.02 14.69
CA GLY A 242 -35.51 -5.52 15.95
C GLY A 242 -34.65 -6.68 16.44
N GLU A 243 -34.43 -6.63 17.75
CA GLU A 243 -34.24 -7.73 18.69
C GLU A 243 -34.36 -9.16 18.13
N SER A 244 -33.28 -9.93 18.30
CA SER A 244 -33.41 -11.34 18.68
C SER A 244 -32.15 -11.82 19.39
N SER A 245 -32.35 -12.51 20.51
CA SER A 245 -31.38 -13.24 21.36
C SER A 245 -30.73 -12.48 22.54
N MET A 246 -31.56 -12.06 23.50
CA MET A 246 -31.13 -11.93 24.89
C MET A 246 -31.75 -13.09 25.68
N ASN A 247 -30.90 -14.03 26.09
CA ASN A 247 -31.32 -15.23 26.80
C ASN A 247 -31.58 -14.91 28.27
N SER A 248 -32.57 -15.61 28.82
CA SER A 248 -33.20 -15.45 30.12
C SER A 248 -32.25 -15.27 31.32
N LYS A 249 -32.45 -14.20 32.09
CA LYS A 249 -32.65 -14.16 33.55
C LYS A 249 -32.64 -12.71 34.02
N ASN A 250 -33.53 -12.40 34.96
CA ASN A 250 -33.82 -11.09 35.58
C ASN A 250 -34.81 -10.19 34.82
N ALA A 251 -36.06 -10.63 34.79
CA ALA A 251 -37.20 -9.71 34.78
C ALA A 251 -37.47 -9.26 36.22
N ALA A 252 -37.31 -7.97 36.50
CA ALA A 252 -38.09 -7.24 37.50
C ALA A 252 -37.79 -5.74 37.41
N CYS A 253 -38.83 -4.94 37.61
CA CYS A 253 -38.82 -3.59 38.16
C CYS A 253 -38.90 -2.36 37.21
N TRP A 254 -40.13 -1.80 37.17
CA TRP A 254 -40.59 -0.40 36.92
C TRP A 254 -40.58 0.09 35.46
N LYS A 255 -41.70 0.30 34.74
CA LYS A 255 -42.90 1.18 34.91
C LYS A 255 -42.61 2.68 35.12
N THR A 256 -42.86 3.44 34.04
CA THR A 256 -43.42 4.81 33.96
C THR A 256 -42.79 5.92 34.81
N HIS A 257 -42.06 6.84 34.17
CA HIS A 257 -42.46 8.24 33.93
C HIS A 257 -41.53 8.87 32.88
#